data_AF-A0A7C3YNM5-F1
#
_entry.id   AF-A0A7C3YNM5-F1
#
_cell.length_a   1.000
_cell.length_b   1.000
_cell.length_c   1.000
_cell.angle_alpha   90.00
_cell.angle_beta   90.00
_cell.angle_gamma   90.00
#
_symmetry.space_group_name_H-M   'P 1'
#
loop_
_entity.id
_entity.type
_entity.pdbx_description
1 polymer ?
#
loop_
_entity_poly.entity_id
_entity_poly.type
_entity_poly.pdbx_seq_one_letter_code
_entity_poly.pdbx_strand_id
1 'polypeptide(L)'
;MSTPQTAAPAQGQELPSVLPVLPLRDTVVFPDTMVPLTIGQERSIRLIDDVLAGDRLLVLVTSKDPQVEVPGPDLLYDVGTVGLAHKMVKLPDGTMRILVQGLQRVRLEEFTQEHPYLVARTSKLEDVVRPGKELEALRASLLNVFSKIVSLVPYLPEELEMAAANVEDPGALAFLIASTMRIKTEEKQQLLEESDVEKRLRALVAILTRELDVLELGSKIQSDVRGEIDRSQREYFLRQQLKAIQQELGETDEHQKEINELRQKLDELDLPDEVDRAARRELERLENISPQSAEYPVVRTYLDWIISLPWKVSSEDNLDINHAREILDRDHYDLEKVKERILEFLAVRKLKSDLHGPILCFVGP
;
A
#
# COMPACT_ATOMS: atom_id res chain seq x y z
N MET A 1 -30.80 -50.54 3.78
CA MET A 1 -29.85 -51.24 4.67
C MET A 1 -29.08 -50.18 5.42
N SER A 2 -29.41 -49.98 6.68
CA SER A 2 -28.86 -48.90 7.51
C SER A 2 -27.51 -49.34 8.06
N THR A 3 -26.44 -48.68 7.63
CA THR A 3 -25.10 -48.83 8.20
C THR A 3 -25.14 -48.56 9.70
N PRO A 4 -24.53 -49.41 10.54
CA PRO A 4 -24.42 -49.12 11.96
C PRO A 4 -23.55 -47.88 12.14
N GLN A 5 -24.13 -46.85 12.74
CA GLN A 5 -23.44 -45.64 13.15
C GLN A 5 -22.61 -46.00 14.38
N THR A 6 -21.33 -46.32 14.19
CA THR A 6 -20.40 -46.57 15.30
C THR A 6 -20.36 -45.30 16.15
N ALA A 7 -20.85 -45.40 17.39
CA ALA A 7 -20.84 -44.30 18.34
C ALA A 7 -19.39 -43.86 18.59
N ALA A 8 -19.14 -42.54 18.61
CA ALA A 8 -17.85 -42.02 19.03
C ALA A 8 -17.54 -42.53 20.45
N PRO A 9 -16.28 -42.91 20.74
CA PRO A 9 -15.92 -43.35 22.08
C PRO A 9 -16.23 -42.23 23.08
N ALA A 10 -16.97 -42.57 24.14
CA ALA A 10 -17.32 -41.64 25.21
C ALA A 10 -16.07 -41.21 25.99
N GLN A 11 -16.09 -40.01 26.58
CA GLN A 11 -15.06 -39.52 27.48
C GLN A 11 -14.82 -40.54 28.60
N GLY A 12 -13.65 -41.20 28.61
CA GLY A 12 -13.26 -42.20 29.61
C GLY A 12 -12.97 -43.61 29.09
N GLN A 13 -13.10 -43.88 27.79
CA GLN A 13 -12.64 -45.16 27.23
C GLN A 13 -11.11 -45.17 27.10
N GLU A 14 -10.43 -46.18 27.67
CA GLU A 14 -8.99 -46.35 27.51
C GLU A 14 -8.66 -46.52 26.03
N LEU A 15 -7.87 -45.59 25.49
CA LEU A 15 -7.43 -45.70 24.10
C LEU A 15 -6.46 -46.87 23.95
N PRO A 16 -6.43 -47.51 22.77
CA PRO A 16 -5.39 -48.46 22.43
C PRO A 16 -4.01 -47.84 22.65
N SER A 17 -3.12 -48.58 23.32
CA SER A 17 -1.76 -48.08 23.59
C SER A 17 -0.88 -48.00 22.35
N VAL A 18 -1.28 -48.64 21.24
CA VAL A 18 -0.53 -48.69 19.98
C VAL A 18 -1.47 -48.30 18.85
N LEU A 19 -1.13 -47.24 18.11
CA LEU A 19 -1.98 -46.65 17.08
C LEU A 19 -1.19 -46.31 15.80
N PRO A 20 -1.82 -46.39 14.61
CA PRO A 20 -1.23 -45.90 13.37
C PRO A 20 -0.97 -44.39 13.44
N VAL A 21 0.18 -43.95 12.93
CA VAL A 21 0.61 -42.54 12.95
C VAL A 21 0.53 -41.97 11.54
N LEU A 22 -0.26 -40.91 11.39
CA LEU A 22 -0.37 -40.12 10.16
C LEU A 22 0.43 -38.82 10.30
N PRO A 23 1.54 -38.69 9.56
CA PRO A 23 2.27 -37.43 9.46
C PRO A 23 1.44 -36.36 8.75
N LEU A 24 1.40 -35.17 9.33
CA LEU A 24 0.76 -33.98 8.79
C LEU A 24 1.80 -32.97 8.34
N ARG A 25 1.60 -32.38 7.16
CA ARG A 25 2.41 -31.27 6.65
C ARG A 25 1.70 -29.96 6.92
N ASP A 26 2.43 -28.98 7.45
CA ASP A 26 1.98 -27.60 7.67
C ASP A 26 0.65 -27.46 8.43
N THR A 27 0.30 -28.41 9.29
CA THR A 27 -0.91 -28.30 10.12
C THR A 27 -0.79 -29.10 11.40
N VAL A 28 -1.44 -28.58 12.44
CA VAL A 28 -1.56 -29.17 13.78
C VAL A 28 -3.04 -29.36 14.06
N VAL A 29 -3.46 -30.57 14.40
CA VAL A 29 -4.85 -30.86 14.76
C VAL A 29 -4.97 -30.86 16.28
N PHE A 30 -5.88 -30.06 16.81
CA PHE A 30 -6.12 -29.95 18.25
C PHE A 30 -7.28 -30.88 18.70
N PRO A 31 -7.35 -31.24 19.99
CA PRO A 31 -8.52 -31.91 20.57
C PRO A 31 -9.84 -31.18 20.29
N ASP A 32 -10.92 -31.93 20.13
CA ASP A 32 -12.29 -31.47 19.87
C ASP A 32 -12.48 -30.64 18.59
N THR A 33 -11.47 -30.60 17.71
CA THR A 33 -11.55 -29.92 16.41
C THR A 33 -11.80 -30.91 15.28
N MET A 34 -12.55 -30.47 14.27
CA MET A 34 -12.82 -31.26 13.07
C MET A 34 -12.12 -30.64 11.87
N VAL A 35 -11.20 -31.38 11.25
CA VAL A 35 -10.34 -30.86 10.19
C VAL A 35 -10.43 -31.75 8.95
N PRO A 36 -10.73 -31.18 7.76
CA PRO A 36 -10.61 -31.90 6.50
C PRO A 36 -9.13 -32.00 6.09
N LEU A 37 -8.63 -33.21 5.89
CA LEU A 37 -7.27 -33.48 5.45
C LEU A 37 -7.27 -34.04 4.02
N THR A 38 -6.34 -33.55 3.20
CA THR A 38 -6.10 -34.10 1.85
C THR A 38 -4.84 -34.96 1.89
N ILE A 39 -4.95 -36.19 1.41
CA ILE A 39 -3.93 -37.23 1.49
C ILE A 39 -3.60 -37.70 0.08
N GLY A 40 -2.33 -37.58 -0.32
CA GLY A 40 -1.86 -38.03 -1.64
C GLY A 40 -0.79 -39.13 -1.60
N GLN A 41 -0.18 -39.39 -0.45
CA GLN A 41 0.89 -40.38 -0.34
C GLN A 41 0.35 -41.80 -0.24
N GLU A 42 0.89 -42.74 -1.02
CA GLU A 42 0.48 -44.15 -1.00
C GLU A 42 0.51 -44.76 0.40
N ARG A 43 1.56 -44.49 1.18
CA ARG A 43 1.69 -44.94 2.58
C ARG A 43 0.53 -44.46 3.45
N SER A 44 0.17 -43.18 3.33
CA SER A 44 -0.93 -42.59 4.10
C SER A 44 -2.30 -43.04 3.59
N ILE A 45 -2.44 -43.26 2.27
CA ILE A 45 -3.66 -43.83 1.68
C ILE A 45 -3.94 -45.22 2.27
N ARG A 46 -2.91 -46.09 2.30
CA ARG A 46 -3.00 -47.42 2.92
C ARG A 46 -3.35 -47.36 4.41
N LEU A 47 -2.70 -46.47 5.16
CA LEU A 47 -3.02 -46.26 6.58
C LEU A 47 -4.50 -45.95 6.77
N ILE A 48 -5.07 -45.04 5.98
CA ILE A 48 -6.47 -44.67 6.13
C ILE A 48 -7.42 -45.80 5.74
N ASP A 49 -7.14 -46.54 4.66
CA ASP A 49 -7.96 -47.69 4.26
C ASP A 49 -8.02 -48.73 5.42
N ASP A 50 -6.89 -49.03 6.06
CA ASP A 50 -6.82 -49.96 7.20
C ASP A 50 -7.50 -49.40 8.46
N VAL A 51 -7.29 -48.12 8.77
CA VAL A 51 -7.93 -47.44 9.92
C VAL A 51 -9.46 -47.43 9.79
N LEU A 52 -9.99 -47.16 8.60
CA LEU A 52 -11.44 -47.12 8.37
C LEU A 52 -12.10 -48.51 8.45
N ALA A 53 -11.34 -49.58 8.19
CA ALA A 53 -11.80 -50.96 8.34
C ALA A 53 -11.79 -51.45 9.80
N GLY A 54 -10.98 -50.83 10.66
CA GLY A 54 -10.86 -51.14 12.10
C GLY A 54 -11.57 -50.12 13.01
N ASP A 55 -10.88 -49.75 14.09
CA ASP A 55 -11.41 -48.89 15.16
C ASP A 55 -11.51 -47.39 14.80
N ARG A 56 -11.08 -47.01 13.58
CA ARG A 56 -11.08 -45.64 13.06
C ARG A 56 -10.22 -44.64 13.85
N LEU A 57 -9.40 -45.12 14.76
CA LEU A 57 -8.46 -44.32 15.53
C LEU A 57 -7.10 -44.26 14.85
N LEU A 58 -6.52 -43.06 14.82
CA LEU A 58 -5.15 -42.82 14.38
C LEU A 58 -4.53 -41.70 15.21
N VAL A 59 -3.21 -41.54 15.15
CA VAL A 59 -2.49 -40.42 15.75
C VAL A 59 -2.09 -39.45 14.65
N LEU A 60 -2.50 -38.21 14.79
CA LEU A 60 -2.17 -37.10 13.91
C LEU A 60 -0.95 -36.39 14.47
N VAL A 61 0.15 -36.38 13.72
CA VAL A 61 1.41 -35.82 14.19
C VAL A 61 2.00 -34.92 13.14
N THR A 62 2.32 -33.69 13.52
CA THR A 62 2.96 -32.71 12.64
C THR A 62 4.38 -33.17 12.29
N SER A 63 4.82 -32.94 11.05
CA SER A 63 6.22 -33.11 10.68
C SER A 63 7.02 -31.86 11.00
N LYS A 64 8.26 -32.05 11.48
CA LYS A 64 9.25 -30.98 11.73
C LYS A 64 9.73 -30.32 10.44
N ASP A 65 9.71 -31.03 9.31
CA ASP A 65 10.09 -30.50 8.01
C ASP A 65 8.98 -30.77 6.97
N PRO A 66 8.22 -29.74 6.56
CA PRO A 66 7.13 -29.90 5.61
C PRO A 66 7.61 -30.21 4.18
N GLN A 67 8.90 -30.03 3.87
CA GLN A 67 9.47 -30.33 2.56
C GLN A 67 9.73 -31.84 2.38
N VAL A 68 9.84 -32.59 3.48
CA VAL A 68 10.09 -34.02 3.40
C VAL A 68 8.80 -34.74 3.05
N GLU A 69 8.81 -35.45 1.92
CA GLU A 69 7.58 -36.04 1.45
C GLU A 69 7.09 -37.17 2.36
N VAL A 70 7.98 -38.08 2.73
CA VAL A 70 7.66 -39.25 3.56
C VAL A 70 8.50 -39.16 4.84
N PRO A 71 8.06 -38.41 5.85
CA PRO A 71 8.82 -38.26 7.08
C PRO A 71 8.91 -39.61 7.82
N GLY A 72 10.13 -39.94 8.23
CA GLY A 72 10.42 -41.01 9.17
C GLY A 72 10.17 -40.58 10.61
N PRO A 73 10.32 -41.51 11.58
CA PRO A 73 10.11 -41.25 13.01
C PRO A 73 10.79 -39.98 13.55
N ASP A 74 12.07 -39.77 13.22
CA ASP A 74 12.88 -38.67 13.77
C ASP A 74 12.42 -37.27 13.30
N LEU A 75 11.69 -37.22 12.18
CA LEU A 75 11.18 -35.99 11.56
C LEU A 75 9.78 -35.63 12.01
N LEU A 76 9.22 -36.34 13.01
CA LEU A 76 7.93 -36.02 13.61
C LEU A 76 8.14 -35.34 14.96
N TYR A 77 7.18 -34.52 15.37
CA TYR A 77 7.11 -34.04 16.75
C TYR A 77 6.70 -35.17 17.70
N ASP A 78 7.11 -35.04 18.95
CA ASP A 78 6.88 -36.09 19.96
C ASP A 78 5.44 -36.09 20.48
N VAL A 79 4.71 -34.98 20.30
CA VAL A 79 3.32 -34.83 20.72
C VAL A 79 2.42 -34.66 19.52
N GLY A 80 1.34 -35.43 19.52
CA GLY A 80 0.28 -35.36 18.52
C GLY A 80 -1.11 -35.47 19.16
N THR A 81 -2.11 -35.66 18.32
CA THR A 81 -3.50 -35.77 18.73
C THR A 81 -4.07 -37.07 18.20
N VAL A 82 -4.67 -37.88 19.07
CA VAL A 82 -5.48 -39.02 18.63
C VAL A 82 -6.70 -38.48 17.92
N GLY A 83 -6.91 -38.91 16.69
CA GLY A 83 -8.02 -38.53 15.84
C GLY A 83 -8.94 -39.70 15.51
N LEU A 84 -10.22 -39.42 15.37
CA LEU A 84 -11.23 -40.32 14.84
C LEU A 84 -11.47 -40.01 13.36
N ALA A 85 -11.18 -40.98 12.50
CA ALA A 85 -11.44 -40.94 11.07
C ALA A 85 -12.95 -41.13 10.80
N HIS A 86 -13.60 -40.12 10.20
CA HIS A 86 -15.05 -40.16 9.94
C HIS A 86 -15.39 -40.66 8.54
N LYS A 87 -15.26 -39.79 7.54
CA LYS A 87 -15.66 -40.07 6.15
C LYS A 87 -14.48 -39.78 5.22
N MET A 88 -14.33 -40.62 4.20
CA MET A 88 -13.35 -40.46 3.14
C MET A 88 -14.05 -40.33 1.78
N VAL A 89 -13.52 -39.44 0.94
CA VAL A 89 -13.89 -39.29 -0.46
C VAL A 89 -12.62 -39.35 -1.32
N LYS A 90 -12.59 -40.27 -2.28
CA LYS A 90 -11.53 -40.34 -3.30
C LYS A 90 -11.82 -39.30 -4.39
N LEU A 91 -10.82 -38.49 -4.72
CA LEU A 91 -10.91 -37.46 -5.75
C LEU A 91 -10.47 -38.04 -7.11
N PRO A 92 -10.91 -37.45 -8.24
CA PRO A 92 -10.53 -37.91 -9.58
C PRO A 92 -9.03 -37.84 -9.88
N ASP A 93 -8.28 -37.01 -9.15
CA ASP A 93 -6.83 -36.84 -9.26
C ASP A 93 -6.03 -37.92 -8.53
N GLY A 94 -6.70 -38.90 -7.91
CA GLY A 94 -6.08 -39.98 -7.14
C GLY A 94 -5.78 -39.63 -5.68
N THR A 95 -5.99 -38.38 -5.26
CA THR A 95 -5.89 -37.99 -3.85
C THR A 95 -7.16 -38.37 -3.08
N MET A 96 -7.08 -38.36 -1.76
CA MET A 96 -8.21 -38.65 -0.89
C MET A 96 -8.43 -37.50 0.08
N ARG A 97 -9.69 -37.12 0.29
CA ARG A 97 -10.08 -36.22 1.37
C ARG A 97 -10.72 -37.02 2.49
N ILE A 98 -10.25 -36.81 3.71
CA ILE A 98 -10.80 -37.40 4.92
C ILE A 98 -11.18 -36.31 5.91
N LEU A 99 -12.30 -36.51 6.61
CA LEU A 99 -12.66 -35.69 7.76
C LEU A 99 -12.21 -36.40 9.04
N VAL A 100 -11.39 -35.73 9.84
CA VAL A 100 -10.87 -36.27 11.09
C VAL A 100 -11.26 -35.36 12.25
N GLN A 101 -11.67 -35.97 13.36
CA GLN A 101 -11.96 -35.26 14.61
C GLN A 101 -10.84 -35.54 15.61
N GLY A 102 -10.17 -34.50 16.12
CA GLY A 102 -9.24 -34.63 17.23
C GLY A 102 -9.98 -34.99 18.52
N LEU A 103 -9.43 -35.91 19.30
CA LEU A 103 -10.01 -36.39 20.56
C LEU A 103 -9.18 -35.96 21.76
N GLN A 104 -7.92 -36.38 21.83
CA GLN A 104 -7.05 -36.05 22.95
C GLN A 104 -5.59 -36.04 22.55
N ARG A 105 -4.77 -35.32 23.32
CA ARG A 105 -3.33 -35.25 23.10
C ARG A 105 -2.62 -36.49 23.62
N VAL A 106 -1.61 -36.90 22.88
CA VAL A 106 -0.76 -38.02 23.23
C VAL A 106 0.70 -37.71 22.94
N ARG A 107 1.57 -38.33 23.71
CA ARG A 107 3.01 -38.40 23.43
C ARG A 107 3.32 -39.71 22.73
N LEU A 108 4.13 -39.65 21.68
CA LEU A 108 4.73 -40.81 21.04
C LEU A 108 5.87 -41.32 21.92
N GLU A 109 5.85 -42.61 22.24
CA GLU A 109 6.89 -43.25 23.06
C GLU A 109 7.86 -44.05 22.19
N GLU A 110 7.34 -44.99 21.42
CA GLU A 110 8.12 -45.97 20.65
C GLU A 110 7.43 -46.26 19.31
N PHE A 111 8.18 -46.24 18.21
CA PHE A 111 7.67 -46.74 16.93
C PHE A 111 7.82 -48.26 16.87
N THR A 112 6.68 -48.95 16.86
CA THR A 112 6.59 -50.43 16.79
C THR A 112 6.64 -50.96 15.36
N GLN A 113 6.38 -50.10 14.37
CA GLN A 113 6.37 -50.44 12.95
C GLN A 113 6.65 -49.19 12.10
N GLU A 114 7.37 -49.36 11.00
CA GLU A 114 7.57 -48.29 10.00
C GLU A 114 6.93 -48.56 8.63
N HIS A 115 6.81 -49.84 8.25
CA HIS A 115 6.22 -50.28 6.99
C HIS A 115 5.00 -51.18 7.25
N PRO A 116 3.90 -51.07 6.47
CA PRO A 116 3.71 -50.17 5.31
C PRO A 116 3.49 -48.70 5.69
N TYR A 117 3.18 -48.41 6.95
CA TYR A 117 3.07 -47.08 7.56
C TYR A 117 3.55 -47.13 9.03
N LEU A 118 3.75 -45.95 9.62
CA LEU A 118 4.20 -45.81 11.00
C LEU A 118 3.12 -46.25 11.99
N VAL A 119 3.52 -47.00 13.01
CA VAL A 119 2.68 -47.36 14.15
C VAL A 119 3.50 -47.12 15.41
N ALA A 120 2.95 -46.36 16.34
CA ALA A 120 3.65 -46.00 17.57
C ALA A 120 2.84 -46.36 18.81
N ARG A 121 3.56 -46.68 19.88
CA ARG A 121 3.04 -46.70 21.24
C ARG A 121 2.83 -45.25 21.70
N THR A 122 1.69 -44.98 22.30
CA THR A 122 1.33 -43.64 22.76
C THR A 122 0.92 -43.63 24.22
N SER A 123 1.26 -42.55 24.91
CA SER A 123 0.79 -42.24 26.26
C SER A 123 -0.08 -40.99 26.26
N LYS A 124 -1.06 -40.92 27.16
CA LYS A 124 -1.94 -39.75 27.29
C LYS A 124 -1.15 -38.56 27.84
N LEU A 125 -1.30 -37.40 27.22
CA LEU A 125 -0.72 -36.15 27.72
C LEU A 125 -1.77 -35.34 28.48
N GLU A 126 -1.71 -35.38 29.81
CA GLU A 126 -2.70 -34.73 30.68
C GLU A 126 -2.44 -33.23 30.86
N ASP A 127 -3.53 -32.48 30.98
CA ASP A 127 -3.48 -31.07 31.31
C ASP A 127 -3.22 -30.85 32.81
N VAL A 128 -2.27 -29.97 33.10
CA VAL A 128 -2.04 -29.45 34.45
C VAL A 128 -2.83 -28.17 34.59
N VAL A 129 -3.98 -28.26 35.26
CA VAL A 129 -4.84 -27.12 35.57
C VAL A 129 -4.58 -26.66 37.01
N ARG A 130 -4.21 -25.40 37.18
CA ARG A 130 -4.12 -24.74 38.48
C ARG A 130 -5.24 -23.69 38.58
N PRO A 131 -6.37 -24.02 39.22
CA PRO A 131 -7.46 -23.06 39.35
C PRO A 131 -7.01 -21.84 40.14
N GLY A 132 -7.38 -20.66 39.66
CA GLY A 132 -7.04 -19.40 40.32
C GLY A 132 -7.54 -18.18 39.55
N LYS A 133 -7.57 -17.03 40.23
CA LYS A 133 -8.00 -15.75 39.65
C LYS A 133 -7.21 -15.38 38.40
N GLU A 134 -5.95 -15.78 38.33
CA GLU A 134 -5.10 -15.51 37.18
C GLU A 134 -5.54 -16.29 35.93
N LEU A 135 -5.92 -17.56 36.08
CA LEU A 135 -6.44 -18.37 34.98
C LEU A 135 -7.78 -17.81 34.46
N GLU A 136 -8.66 -17.37 35.36
CA GLU A 136 -9.92 -16.70 35.00
C GLU A 136 -9.68 -15.37 34.26
N ALA A 137 -8.72 -14.56 34.74
CA ALA A 137 -8.33 -13.31 34.10
C ALA A 137 -7.73 -13.55 32.70
N LEU A 138 -6.92 -14.59 32.54
CA LEU A 138 -6.37 -14.99 31.24
C LEU A 138 -7.47 -15.45 30.29
N ARG A 139 -8.44 -16.24 30.76
CA ARG A 139 -9.62 -16.64 29.97
C ARG A 139 -10.40 -15.41 29.50
N ALA A 140 -10.67 -14.46 30.37
CA ALA A 140 -11.37 -13.23 30.02
C ALA A 140 -10.58 -12.37 29.01
N SER A 141 -9.26 -12.25 29.21
CA SER A 141 -8.36 -11.56 28.29
C SER A 141 -8.37 -12.21 26.90
N LEU A 142 -8.27 -13.54 26.84
CA LEU A 142 -8.30 -14.31 25.61
C LEU A 142 -9.59 -14.09 24.82
N LEU A 143 -10.75 -14.16 25.48
CA LEU A 143 -12.05 -13.89 24.86
C LEU A 143 -12.15 -12.45 24.33
N ASN A 144 -11.66 -11.46 25.08
CA ASN A 144 -11.68 -10.05 24.66
C ASN A 144 -10.80 -9.83 23.42
N VAL A 145 -9.56 -10.34 23.41
CA VAL A 145 -8.68 -10.23 22.25
C VAL A 145 -9.29 -10.95 21.05
N PHE A 146 -9.85 -12.14 21.24
CA PHE A 146 -10.49 -12.90 20.16
C PHE A 146 -11.72 -12.17 19.58
N SER A 147 -12.59 -11.62 20.42
CA SER A 147 -13.75 -10.81 20.00
C SER A 147 -13.34 -9.62 19.12
N LYS A 148 -12.30 -8.88 19.53
CA LYS A 148 -11.75 -7.80 18.71
C LYS A 148 -11.28 -8.30 17.35
N ILE A 149 -10.55 -9.42 17.30
CA ILE A 149 -10.08 -10.02 16.04
C ILE A 149 -11.28 -10.40 15.15
N VAL A 150 -12.30 -11.07 15.69
CA VAL A 150 -13.50 -11.45 14.93
C VAL A 150 -14.15 -10.21 14.31
N SER A 151 -14.29 -9.10 15.05
CA SER A 151 -14.87 -7.86 14.52
C SER A 151 -14.07 -7.20 13.38
N LEU A 152 -12.76 -7.43 13.32
CA LEU A 152 -11.87 -6.86 12.30
C LEU A 152 -11.71 -7.75 11.08
N VAL A 153 -12.11 -9.02 11.16
CA VAL A 153 -11.78 -10.06 10.18
C VAL A 153 -13.06 -10.58 9.49
N PRO A 154 -13.31 -10.20 8.21
CA PRO A 154 -14.57 -10.50 7.54
C PRO A 154 -14.86 -11.99 7.27
N TYR A 155 -13.85 -12.87 7.33
CA TYR A 155 -14.04 -14.30 7.07
C TYR A 155 -14.42 -15.11 8.32
N LEU A 156 -14.38 -14.50 9.51
CA LEU A 156 -14.77 -15.17 10.76
C LEU A 156 -16.25 -14.88 11.04
N PRO A 157 -17.11 -15.92 11.13
CA PRO A 157 -18.50 -15.76 11.52
C PRO A 157 -18.61 -15.28 12.98
N GLU A 158 -19.57 -14.38 13.25
CA GLU A 158 -19.84 -13.87 14.61
C GLU A 158 -20.25 -15.01 15.57
N GLU A 159 -20.83 -16.09 15.05
CA GLU A 159 -21.19 -17.28 15.83
C GLU A 159 -19.99 -17.94 16.52
N LEU A 160 -18.77 -17.75 16.01
CA LEU A 160 -17.56 -18.26 16.64
C LEU A 160 -17.26 -17.57 17.98
N GLU A 161 -17.60 -16.29 18.11
CA GLU A 161 -17.44 -15.56 19.38
C GLU A 161 -18.35 -16.16 20.44
N MET A 162 -19.63 -16.40 20.09
CA MET A 162 -20.58 -17.05 20.99
C MET A 162 -20.16 -18.47 21.34
N ALA A 163 -19.67 -19.24 20.36
CA ALA A 163 -19.17 -20.59 20.60
C ALA A 163 -17.99 -20.59 21.60
N ALA A 164 -17.02 -19.68 21.42
CA ALA A 164 -15.88 -19.54 22.32
C ALA A 164 -16.30 -19.10 23.74
N ALA A 165 -17.25 -18.16 23.87
CA ALA A 165 -17.72 -17.69 25.16
C ALA A 165 -18.39 -18.78 26.01
N ASN A 166 -19.03 -19.76 25.35
CA ASN A 166 -19.70 -20.90 26.00
C ASN A 166 -18.75 -22.04 26.42
N VAL A 167 -17.47 -21.99 26.04
CA VAL A 167 -16.49 -22.99 26.51
C VAL A 167 -16.06 -22.66 27.94
N GLU A 168 -16.39 -23.56 28.86
CA GLU A 168 -16.04 -23.44 30.28
C GLU A 168 -14.58 -23.83 30.55
N ASP A 169 -14.13 -24.93 29.93
CA ASP A 169 -12.76 -25.43 30.12
C ASP A 169 -11.72 -24.52 29.42
N PRO A 170 -10.76 -23.94 30.16
CA PRO A 170 -9.76 -23.05 29.58
C PRO A 170 -8.85 -23.74 28.56
N GLY A 171 -8.54 -25.03 28.75
CA GLY A 171 -7.70 -25.81 27.83
C GLY A 171 -8.37 -25.99 26.47
N ALA A 172 -9.63 -26.42 26.48
CA ALA A 172 -10.47 -26.56 25.30
C ALA A 172 -10.69 -25.21 24.59
N LEU A 173 -10.91 -24.13 25.35
CA LEU A 173 -11.05 -22.79 24.79
C LEU A 173 -9.79 -22.36 24.01
N ALA A 174 -8.61 -22.61 24.58
CA ALA A 174 -7.34 -22.28 23.93
C ALA A 174 -7.20 -23.03 22.59
N PHE A 175 -7.54 -24.31 22.56
CA PHE A 175 -7.50 -25.12 21.34
C PHE A 175 -8.53 -24.71 20.30
N LEU A 176 -9.77 -24.41 20.70
CA LEU A 176 -10.81 -23.92 19.80
C LEU A 176 -10.35 -22.64 19.08
N ILE A 177 -9.87 -21.65 19.83
CA ILE A 177 -9.40 -20.38 19.27
C ILE A 177 -8.16 -20.61 18.38
N ALA A 178 -7.17 -21.37 18.85
CA ALA A 178 -5.95 -21.65 18.09
C ALA A 178 -6.22 -22.41 16.78
N SER A 179 -7.26 -23.24 16.74
CA SER A 179 -7.66 -23.99 15.54
C SER A 179 -8.26 -23.11 14.46
N THR A 180 -9.00 -22.07 14.88
CA THR A 180 -9.68 -21.12 13.99
C THR A 180 -8.71 -20.07 13.43
N MET A 181 -7.69 -19.71 14.22
CA MET A 181 -6.75 -18.66 13.86
C MET A 181 -5.63 -19.13 12.93
N ARG A 182 -5.15 -18.19 12.09
CA ARG A 182 -4.00 -18.37 11.20
C ARG A 182 -2.68 -18.18 11.98
N ILE A 183 -2.37 -19.13 12.83
CA ILE A 183 -1.13 -19.18 13.62
C ILE A 183 -0.11 -20.06 12.89
N LYS A 184 1.18 -19.72 13.01
CA LYS A 184 2.28 -20.52 12.44
C LYS A 184 2.28 -21.94 13.02
N THR A 185 2.66 -22.92 12.21
CA THR A 185 2.65 -24.35 12.59
C THR A 185 3.48 -24.61 13.84
N GLU A 186 4.65 -23.98 13.97
CA GLU A 186 5.55 -24.13 15.12
C GLU A 186 4.92 -23.59 16.40
N GLU A 187 4.26 -22.43 16.33
CA GLU A 187 3.54 -21.83 17.46
C GLU A 187 2.32 -22.71 17.85
N LYS A 188 1.58 -23.27 16.87
CA LYS A 188 0.50 -24.22 17.14
C LYS A 188 1.02 -25.49 17.82
N GLN A 189 2.17 -25.99 17.39
CA GLN A 189 2.80 -27.18 17.96
C GLN A 189 3.25 -26.91 19.41
N GLN A 190 3.83 -25.75 19.68
CA GLN A 190 4.17 -25.34 21.06
C GLN A 190 2.94 -25.30 21.97
N LEU A 191 1.80 -24.78 21.47
CA LEU A 191 0.54 -24.78 22.21
C LEU A 191 0.02 -26.21 22.46
N LEU A 192 0.19 -27.12 21.51
CA LEU A 192 -0.18 -28.53 21.66
C LEU A 192 0.68 -29.22 22.73
N GLU A 193 1.98 -28.93 22.76
CA GLU A 193 2.95 -29.56 23.67
C GLU A 193 2.90 -29.04 25.11
N GLU A 194 2.58 -27.76 25.31
CA GLU A 194 2.51 -27.17 26.65
C GLU A 194 1.41 -27.85 27.45
N SER A 195 1.74 -28.45 28.60
CA SER A 195 0.79 -29.18 29.46
C SER A 195 0.19 -28.28 30.54
N ASP A 196 0.86 -27.19 30.89
CA ASP A 196 0.36 -26.19 31.84
C ASP A 196 -0.63 -25.25 31.13
N VAL A 197 -1.91 -25.38 31.50
CA VAL A 197 -3.00 -24.65 30.82
C VAL A 197 -2.83 -23.14 30.96
N GLU A 198 -2.35 -22.67 32.12
CA GLU A 198 -2.14 -21.24 32.35
C GLU A 198 -1.05 -20.69 31.42
N LYS A 199 0.08 -21.42 31.28
CA LYS A 199 1.14 -21.06 30.33
C LYS A 199 0.66 -21.08 28.89
N ARG A 200 -0.14 -22.08 28.51
CA ARG A 200 -0.73 -22.19 27.17
C ARG A 200 -1.62 -20.97 26.87
N LEU A 201 -2.47 -20.56 27.81
CA LEU A 201 -3.31 -19.38 27.64
C LEU A 201 -2.47 -18.11 27.51
N ARG A 202 -1.44 -17.91 28.35
CA ARG A 202 -0.54 -16.74 28.23
C ARG A 202 0.12 -16.68 26.86
N ALA A 203 0.66 -17.81 26.39
CA ALA A 203 1.29 -17.89 25.08
C ALA A 203 0.30 -17.56 23.95
N LEU A 204 -0.91 -18.12 24.00
CA LEU A 204 -1.95 -17.84 23.01
C LEU A 204 -2.41 -16.37 23.04
N VAL A 205 -2.62 -15.78 24.21
CA VAL A 205 -2.94 -14.35 24.34
C VAL A 205 -1.86 -13.49 23.71
N ALA A 206 -0.58 -13.81 23.94
CA ALA A 206 0.53 -13.06 23.34
C ALA A 206 0.55 -13.17 21.80
N ILE A 207 0.32 -14.38 21.27
CA ILE A 207 0.21 -14.60 19.82
C ILE A 207 -0.95 -13.78 19.24
N LEU A 208 -2.15 -13.88 19.83
CA LEU A 208 -3.32 -13.18 19.31
C LEU A 208 -3.22 -11.66 19.44
N THR A 209 -2.58 -11.16 20.49
CA THR A 209 -2.32 -9.71 20.64
C THR A 209 -1.44 -9.21 19.49
N ARG A 210 -0.37 -9.94 19.14
CA ARG A 210 0.47 -9.60 17.99
C ARG A 210 -0.33 -9.61 16.67
N GLU A 211 -1.20 -10.60 16.47
CA GLU A 211 -2.05 -10.66 15.27
C GLU A 211 -3.08 -9.52 15.24
N LEU A 212 -3.66 -9.16 16.39
CA LEU A 212 -4.57 -8.03 16.51
C LEU A 212 -3.88 -6.72 16.14
N ASP A 213 -2.68 -6.46 16.64
CA ASP A 213 -1.91 -5.24 16.31
C ASP A 213 -1.67 -5.11 14.80
N VAL A 214 -1.37 -6.22 14.12
CA VAL A 214 -1.18 -6.27 12.67
C VAL A 214 -2.49 -5.94 11.94
N LEU A 215 -3.62 -6.51 12.39
CA LEU A 215 -4.94 -6.25 11.81
C LEU A 215 -5.37 -4.79 12.01
N GLU A 216 -5.16 -4.22 13.20
CA GLU A 216 -5.48 -2.82 13.50
C GLU A 216 -4.65 -1.87 12.64
N LEU A 217 -3.34 -2.13 12.48
CA LEU A 217 -2.48 -1.34 11.62
C LEU A 217 -2.92 -1.43 10.15
N GLY A 218 -3.24 -2.63 9.67
CA GLY A 218 -3.74 -2.85 8.30
C GLY A 218 -5.04 -2.11 8.04
N SER A 219 -6.00 -2.17 8.98
CA SER A 219 -7.26 -1.45 8.92
C SER A 219 -7.06 0.07 8.89
N LYS A 220 -6.14 0.59 9.72
CA LYS A 220 -5.78 2.01 9.75
C LYS A 220 -5.20 2.47 8.41
N ILE A 221 -4.24 1.74 7.85
CA ILE A 221 -3.65 2.05 6.54
C ILE A 221 -4.73 2.05 5.45
N GLN A 222 -5.64 1.08 5.47
CA GLN A 222 -6.73 1.02 4.50
C GLN A 222 -7.67 2.22 4.62
N SER A 223 -7.99 2.66 5.84
CA SER A 223 -8.79 3.85 6.09
C SER A 223 -8.10 5.12 5.61
N ASP A 224 -6.79 5.26 5.87
CA ASP A 224 -6.01 6.43 5.46
C ASP A 224 -5.94 6.55 3.93
N VAL A 225 -5.63 5.45 3.23
CA VAL A 225 -5.60 5.40 1.77
C VAL A 225 -6.97 5.75 1.16
N ARG A 226 -8.06 5.22 1.75
CA ARG A 226 -9.42 5.55 1.30
C ARG A 226 -9.73 7.03 1.46
N GLY A 227 -9.32 7.63 2.58
CA GLY A 227 -9.48 9.05 2.84
C GLY A 227 -8.73 9.94 1.84
N GLU A 228 -7.52 9.55 1.43
CA GLU A 228 -6.76 10.27 0.41
C GLU A 228 -7.39 10.17 -0.98
N ILE A 229 -7.89 8.99 -1.36
CA ILE A 229 -8.60 8.78 -2.63
C ILE A 229 -9.88 9.62 -2.66
N ASP A 230 -10.68 9.60 -1.60
CA ASP A 230 -11.94 10.36 -1.53
C ASP A 230 -11.69 11.88 -1.60
N ARG A 231 -10.62 12.37 -0.97
CA ARG A 231 -10.20 13.78 -1.09
C ARG A 231 -9.78 14.14 -2.51
N SER A 232 -8.97 13.30 -3.14
CA SER A 232 -8.48 13.51 -4.50
C SER A 232 -9.62 13.50 -5.53
N GLN A 233 -10.58 12.58 -5.39
CA GLN A 233 -11.79 12.55 -6.22
C GLN A 233 -12.65 13.80 -6.03
N ARG A 234 -12.83 14.26 -4.79
CA ARG A 234 -13.57 15.49 -4.49
C ARG A 234 -12.90 16.71 -5.12
N GLU A 235 -11.57 16.83 -5.00
CA GLU A 235 -10.82 17.93 -5.61
C GLU A 235 -10.91 17.92 -7.14
N TYR A 236 -10.76 16.74 -7.76
CA TYR A 236 -10.95 16.58 -9.20
C TYR A 236 -12.34 17.05 -9.66
N PHE A 237 -13.39 16.63 -8.94
CA PHE A 237 -14.76 17.01 -9.24
C PHE A 237 -15.00 18.52 -9.09
N LEU A 238 -14.49 19.14 -8.02
CA LEU A 238 -14.58 20.59 -7.80
C LEU A 238 -13.86 21.39 -8.90
N ARG A 239 -12.69 20.92 -9.37
CA ARG A 239 -11.99 21.57 -10.50
C ARG A 239 -12.79 21.47 -11.81
N GLN A 240 -13.42 20.32 -12.07
CA GLN A 240 -14.30 20.18 -13.24
C GLN A 240 -15.53 21.10 -13.13
N GLN A 241 -16.14 21.21 -11.94
CA GLN A 241 -17.24 22.16 -11.72
C GLN A 241 -16.83 23.60 -11.92
N LEU A 242 -15.67 24.03 -11.39
CA LEU A 242 -15.15 25.38 -11.62
C LEU A 242 -14.94 25.66 -13.11
N LYS A 243 -14.40 24.70 -13.85
CA LYS A 243 -14.21 24.82 -15.30
C LYS A 243 -15.54 24.95 -16.04
N ALA A 244 -16.56 24.18 -15.65
CA ALA A 244 -17.90 24.27 -16.22
C ALA A 244 -18.59 25.61 -15.88
N ILE A 245 -18.46 26.07 -14.62
CA ILE A 245 -18.99 27.36 -14.17
C ILE A 245 -18.34 28.52 -14.94
N GLN A 246 -17.01 28.51 -15.12
CA GLN A 246 -16.29 29.51 -15.92
C GLN A 246 -16.73 29.52 -17.38
N GLN A 247 -17.08 28.36 -17.94
CA GLN A 247 -17.59 28.22 -19.30
C GLN A 247 -19.03 28.73 -19.45
N GLU A 248 -19.90 28.50 -18.45
CA GLU A 248 -21.29 29.00 -18.41
C GLU A 248 -21.38 30.50 -18.08
N LEU A 249 -20.45 31.03 -17.27
CA LEU A 249 -20.38 32.46 -16.92
C LEU A 249 -19.85 33.36 -18.04
N GLY A 250 -19.32 32.80 -19.13
CA GLY A 250 -18.86 33.57 -20.29
C GLY A 250 -17.64 34.46 -20.01
N GLU A 251 -16.88 34.24 -18.93
CA GLU A 251 -15.67 35.00 -18.56
C GLU A 251 -14.48 34.81 -19.52
N THR A 252 -14.68 34.14 -20.65
CA THR A 252 -13.61 33.78 -21.60
C THR A 252 -13.27 34.88 -22.61
N ASP A 253 -14.06 35.96 -22.74
CA ASP A 253 -14.02 36.76 -23.97
C ASP A 253 -13.21 38.07 -23.93
N GLU A 254 -12.90 38.66 -22.76
CA GLU A 254 -12.11 39.91 -22.72
C GLU A 254 -10.62 39.65 -22.47
N HIS A 255 -10.28 38.88 -21.45
CA HIS A 255 -8.89 38.63 -21.08
C HIS A 255 -8.15 37.79 -22.14
N GLN A 256 -8.78 36.74 -22.65
CA GLN A 256 -8.17 35.91 -23.70
C GLN A 256 -8.05 36.67 -25.03
N LYS A 257 -9.00 37.56 -25.32
CA LYS A 257 -8.96 38.41 -26.51
C LYS A 257 -7.81 39.42 -26.43
N GLU A 258 -7.59 40.05 -25.28
CA GLU A 258 -6.44 40.95 -25.07
C GLU A 258 -5.11 40.21 -25.27
N ILE A 259 -4.95 39.00 -24.73
CA ILE A 259 -3.74 38.19 -24.90
C ILE A 259 -3.50 37.86 -26.39
N ASN A 260 -4.55 37.49 -27.12
CA ASN A 260 -4.44 37.14 -28.54
C ASN A 260 -4.07 38.36 -29.40
N GLU A 261 -4.63 39.55 -29.11
CA GLU A 261 -4.27 40.80 -29.80
C GLU A 261 -2.79 41.16 -29.58
N LEU A 262 -2.25 40.96 -28.37
CA LEU A 262 -0.84 41.20 -28.09
C LEU A 262 0.08 40.21 -28.78
N ARG A 263 -0.31 38.93 -28.81
CA ARG A 263 0.42 37.88 -29.51
C ARG A 263 0.57 38.21 -30.99
N GLN A 264 -0.53 38.63 -31.64
CA GLN A 264 -0.50 39.00 -33.05
C GLN A 264 0.43 40.20 -33.31
N LYS A 265 0.36 41.25 -32.49
CA LYS A 265 1.23 42.43 -32.64
C LYS A 265 2.72 42.09 -32.47
N LEU A 266 3.06 41.17 -31.58
CA LEU A 266 4.44 40.70 -31.40
C LEU A 266 4.93 39.89 -32.60
N ASP A 267 4.07 39.04 -33.18
CA ASP A 267 4.41 38.24 -34.36
C ASP A 267 4.55 39.08 -35.65
N GLU A 268 3.89 40.23 -35.73
CA GLU A 268 4.01 41.19 -36.84
C GLU A 268 5.32 42.03 -36.78
N LEU A 269 5.98 42.09 -35.62
CA LEU A 269 7.20 42.87 -35.42
C LEU A 269 8.46 42.04 -35.70
N ASP A 270 9.41 42.64 -36.41
CA ASP A 270 10.70 42.01 -36.70
C ASP A 270 11.71 42.25 -35.55
N LEU A 271 11.43 41.66 -34.39
CA LEU A 271 12.19 41.82 -33.15
C LEU A 271 13.55 41.10 -33.18
N PRO A 272 14.60 41.65 -32.54
CA PRO A 272 15.82 40.90 -32.26
C PRO A 272 15.57 39.69 -31.35
N ASP A 273 16.28 38.57 -31.55
CA ASP A 273 16.07 37.29 -30.85
C ASP A 273 16.08 37.37 -29.31
N GLU A 274 16.86 38.29 -28.72
CA GLU A 274 16.89 38.49 -27.27
C GLU A 274 15.62 39.17 -26.76
N VAL A 275 15.08 40.11 -27.53
CA VAL A 275 13.88 40.88 -27.20
C VAL A 275 12.63 40.03 -27.40
N ASP A 276 12.55 39.27 -28.50
CA ASP A 276 11.42 38.35 -28.76
C ASP A 276 11.27 37.31 -27.64
N ARG A 277 12.38 36.69 -27.22
CA ARG A 277 12.37 35.74 -26.10
C ARG A 277 11.87 36.36 -24.79
N ALA A 278 12.29 37.58 -24.48
CA ALA A 278 11.83 38.29 -23.29
C ALA A 278 10.34 38.65 -23.39
N ALA A 279 9.89 39.17 -24.53
CA ALA A 279 8.50 39.52 -24.78
C ALA A 279 7.56 38.32 -24.68
N ARG A 280 7.92 37.17 -25.28
CA ARG A 280 7.12 35.95 -25.23
C ARG A 280 7.00 35.38 -23.82
N ARG A 281 8.08 35.45 -23.03
CA ARG A 281 8.07 35.01 -21.62
C ARG A 281 7.10 35.86 -20.77
N GLU A 282 7.12 37.18 -20.95
CA GLU A 282 6.21 38.07 -20.24
C GLU A 282 4.76 37.94 -20.74
N LEU A 283 4.54 37.62 -22.02
CA LEU A 283 3.21 37.30 -22.55
C LEU A 283 2.61 36.02 -21.93
N GLU A 284 3.40 34.95 -21.81
CA GLU A 284 2.98 33.70 -21.15
C GLU A 284 2.70 33.94 -19.65
N ARG A 285 3.47 34.83 -19.02
CA ARG A 285 3.20 35.26 -17.65
C ARG A 285 1.87 36.02 -17.55
N LEU A 286 1.59 36.94 -18.48
CA LEU A 286 0.32 37.69 -18.52
C LEU A 286 -0.90 36.76 -18.70
N GLU A 287 -0.75 35.66 -19.44
CA GLU A 287 -1.81 34.66 -19.66
C GLU A 287 -2.20 33.88 -18.40
N ASN A 288 -1.29 33.77 -17.43
CA ASN A 288 -1.52 33.02 -16.19
C ASN A 288 -1.85 33.92 -14.98
N ILE A 289 -1.70 35.24 -15.10
CA ILE A 289 -1.98 36.19 -14.03
C ILE A 289 -3.41 36.69 -14.14
N SER A 290 -4.16 36.62 -13.04
CA SER A 290 -5.50 37.23 -12.97
C SER A 290 -5.46 38.74 -13.26
N PRO A 291 -6.38 39.28 -14.07
CA PRO A 291 -6.48 40.72 -14.34
C PRO A 291 -6.60 41.62 -13.10
N GLN A 292 -7.02 41.06 -11.96
CA GLN A 292 -7.13 41.78 -10.69
C GLN A 292 -5.81 41.88 -9.91
N SER A 293 -4.75 41.21 -10.39
CA SER A 293 -3.43 41.23 -9.74
C SER A 293 -2.73 42.57 -9.93
N ALA A 294 -2.01 43.03 -8.90
CA ALA A 294 -1.18 44.23 -8.97
C ALA A 294 -0.02 44.11 -9.99
N GLU A 295 0.37 42.89 -10.36
CA GLU A 295 1.41 42.63 -11.37
C GLU A 295 0.90 42.76 -12.81
N TYR A 296 -0.39 42.59 -13.04
CA TYR A 296 -1.01 42.63 -14.36
C TYR A 296 -0.71 43.92 -15.14
N PRO A 297 -0.97 45.14 -14.60
CA PRO A 297 -0.70 46.38 -15.33
C PRO A 297 0.79 46.59 -15.62
N VAL A 298 1.69 46.05 -14.79
CA VAL A 298 3.14 46.18 -14.97
C VAL A 298 3.60 45.39 -16.20
N VAL A 299 3.22 44.11 -16.26
CA VAL A 299 3.57 43.21 -17.38
C VAL A 299 2.92 43.71 -18.68
N ARG A 300 1.66 44.16 -18.60
CA ARG A 300 0.93 44.73 -19.75
C ARG A 300 1.62 45.96 -20.34
N THR A 301 2.02 46.90 -19.49
CA THR A 301 2.70 48.15 -19.91
C THR A 301 4.06 47.86 -20.53
N TYR A 302 4.80 46.89 -20.00
CA TYR A 302 6.07 46.46 -20.56
C TYR A 302 5.93 45.91 -21.99
N LEU A 303 4.92 45.07 -22.23
CA LEU A 303 4.63 44.54 -23.58
C LEU A 303 4.20 45.64 -24.55
N ASP A 304 3.38 46.60 -24.12
CA ASP A 304 3.05 47.78 -24.94
C ASP A 304 4.29 48.60 -25.32
N TRP A 305 5.23 48.77 -24.38
CA TRP A 305 6.50 49.46 -24.65
C TRP A 305 7.31 48.75 -25.72
N ILE A 306 7.48 47.43 -25.64
CA ILE A 306 8.19 46.66 -26.67
C ILE A 306 7.51 46.84 -28.03
N ILE A 307 6.18 46.74 -28.08
CA ILE A 307 5.42 46.81 -29.33
C ILE A 307 5.51 48.19 -30.00
N SER A 308 5.56 49.27 -29.20
CA SER A 308 5.55 50.65 -29.69
C SER A 308 6.91 51.17 -30.16
N LEU A 309 8.01 50.45 -29.91
CA LEU A 309 9.34 50.86 -30.35
C LEU A 309 9.51 50.61 -31.86
N PRO A 310 10.10 51.57 -32.61
CA PRO A 310 10.30 51.44 -34.06
C PRO A 310 11.53 50.56 -34.36
N TRP A 311 11.42 49.26 -34.06
CA TRP A 311 12.47 48.29 -34.30
C TRP A 311 12.90 48.30 -35.78
N LYS A 312 14.22 48.26 -36.00
CA LYS A 312 14.85 48.22 -37.34
C LYS A 312 14.52 49.40 -38.27
N VAL A 313 13.90 50.46 -37.75
CA VAL A 313 13.74 51.73 -38.47
C VAL A 313 14.89 52.66 -38.11
N SER A 314 15.75 52.95 -39.08
CA SER A 314 16.82 53.95 -38.95
C SER A 314 16.72 54.96 -40.08
N SER A 315 17.11 56.21 -39.81
CA SER A 315 17.31 57.20 -40.87
C SER A 315 18.72 57.10 -41.45
N GLU A 316 18.92 57.51 -42.70
CA GLU A 316 20.26 57.68 -43.26
C GLU A 316 20.90 58.94 -42.66
N ASP A 317 22.11 58.79 -42.12
CA ASP A 317 22.89 59.91 -41.60
C ASP A 317 23.32 60.86 -42.73
N ASN A 318 23.03 62.15 -42.61
CA ASN A 318 23.56 63.18 -43.52
C ASN A 318 24.75 63.91 -42.87
N LEU A 319 25.95 63.65 -43.39
CA LEU A 319 27.22 64.21 -42.89
C LEU A 319 27.77 65.35 -43.79
N ASP A 320 26.92 66.02 -44.57
CA ASP A 320 27.32 67.23 -45.29
C ASP A 320 27.39 68.44 -44.35
N ILE A 321 28.62 68.85 -44.02
CA ILE A 321 28.93 69.97 -43.12
C ILE A 321 28.42 71.30 -43.68
N ASN A 322 28.46 71.50 -45.01
CA ASN A 322 28.00 72.75 -45.61
C ASN A 322 26.48 72.84 -45.53
N HIS A 323 25.80 71.75 -45.87
CA HIS A 323 24.35 71.65 -45.73
C HIS A 323 23.88 71.79 -44.27
N ALA A 324 24.60 71.15 -43.33
CA ALA A 324 24.32 71.28 -41.91
C ALA A 324 24.50 72.74 -41.43
N ARG A 325 25.53 73.45 -41.92
CA ARG A 325 25.74 74.87 -41.59
C ARG A 325 24.59 75.73 -42.10
N GLU A 326 24.16 75.55 -43.35
CA GLU A 326 23.01 76.28 -43.91
C GLU A 326 21.73 76.07 -43.09
N ILE A 327 21.44 74.83 -42.69
CA ILE A 327 20.27 74.51 -41.86
C ILE A 327 20.40 75.14 -40.47
N LEU A 328 21.56 75.02 -39.83
CA LEU A 328 21.82 75.60 -38.51
C LEU A 328 21.69 77.13 -38.54
N ASP A 329 22.20 77.78 -39.59
CA ASP A 329 22.11 79.23 -39.75
C ASP A 329 20.72 79.72 -40.10
N ARG A 330 19.94 78.94 -40.85
CA ARG A 330 18.55 79.23 -41.16
C ARG A 330 17.63 79.06 -39.96
N ASP A 331 17.76 77.94 -39.25
CA ASP A 331 16.77 77.51 -38.25
C ASP A 331 17.10 78.04 -36.84
N HIS A 332 18.33 78.53 -36.60
CA HIS A 332 18.78 79.00 -35.29
C HIS A 332 19.52 80.34 -35.38
N TYR A 333 19.04 81.37 -34.67
CA TYR A 333 19.66 82.70 -34.66
C TYR A 333 20.62 82.88 -33.46
N ASP A 334 21.77 83.54 -33.67
CA ASP A 334 22.73 83.98 -32.62
C ASP A 334 23.34 82.88 -31.71
N LEU A 335 23.42 81.63 -32.21
CA LEU A 335 24.00 80.48 -31.51
C LEU A 335 25.37 80.05 -32.06
N GLU A 336 26.22 81.02 -32.43
CA GLU A 336 27.49 80.76 -33.15
C GLU A 336 28.34 79.65 -32.51
N LYS A 337 28.56 79.70 -31.18
CA LYS A 337 29.37 78.70 -30.46
C LYS A 337 28.76 77.30 -30.48
N VAL A 338 27.44 77.18 -30.40
CA VAL A 338 26.72 75.89 -30.40
C VAL A 338 26.72 75.30 -31.80
N LYS A 339 26.43 76.13 -32.82
CA LYS A 339 26.48 75.72 -34.21
C LYS A 339 27.88 75.25 -34.61
N GLU A 340 28.91 76.02 -34.25
CA GLU A 340 30.31 75.64 -34.49
C GLU A 340 30.63 74.29 -33.83
N ARG A 341 30.16 74.05 -32.60
CA ARG A 341 30.38 72.77 -31.92
C ARG A 341 29.64 71.58 -32.55
N ILE A 342 28.42 71.79 -33.06
CA ILE A 342 27.68 70.77 -33.82
C ILE A 342 28.43 70.46 -35.13
N LEU A 343 28.90 71.49 -35.83
CA LEU A 343 29.66 71.33 -37.07
C LEU A 343 31.01 70.64 -36.85
N GLU A 344 31.72 70.96 -35.77
CA GLU A 344 32.94 70.26 -35.35
C GLU A 344 32.66 68.78 -35.09
N PHE A 345 31.58 68.47 -34.37
CA PHE A 345 31.20 67.09 -34.08
C PHE A 345 30.87 66.33 -35.38
N LEU A 346 30.08 66.93 -36.27
CA LEU A 346 29.79 66.36 -37.59
C LEU A 346 31.06 66.19 -38.43
N ALA A 347 32.01 67.13 -38.37
CA ALA A 347 33.28 67.04 -39.06
C ALA A 347 34.15 65.88 -38.55
N VAL A 348 34.20 65.68 -37.24
CA VAL A 348 34.91 64.57 -36.60
C VAL A 348 34.24 63.23 -36.95
N ARG A 349 32.89 63.17 -36.94
CA ARG A 349 32.11 61.98 -37.36
C ARG A 349 32.29 61.66 -38.85
N LYS A 350 32.46 62.67 -39.70
CA LYS A 350 32.80 62.52 -41.13
C LYS A 350 34.21 61.95 -41.35
N LEU A 351 35.17 62.33 -40.51
CA LEU A 351 36.57 61.87 -40.61
C LEU A 351 36.78 60.47 -40.01
N LYS A 352 35.98 60.09 -39.01
CA LYS A 352 36.09 58.79 -38.33
C LYS A 352 34.70 58.19 -38.14
N SER A 353 34.40 57.16 -38.91
CA SER A 353 33.09 56.51 -38.99
C SER A 353 32.68 55.75 -37.72
N ASP A 354 33.65 55.33 -36.90
CA ASP A 354 33.42 54.52 -35.70
C ASP A 354 33.91 55.27 -34.45
N LEU A 355 33.09 56.21 -34.00
CA LEU A 355 33.22 56.88 -32.72
C LEU A 355 32.05 56.45 -31.85
N HIS A 356 32.32 55.79 -30.71
CA HIS A 356 31.43 55.85 -29.56
C HIS A 356 31.31 57.32 -29.17
N GLY A 357 30.24 57.96 -29.63
CA GLY A 357 30.14 59.41 -29.70
C GLY A 357 30.12 60.06 -28.32
N PRO A 358 30.91 61.12 -28.05
CA PRO A 358 30.69 61.95 -26.88
C PRO A 358 29.29 62.59 -26.97
N ILE A 359 28.52 62.51 -25.89
CA ILE A 359 27.20 63.15 -25.79
C ILE A 359 27.40 64.67 -25.88
N LEU A 360 26.81 65.29 -26.91
CA LEU A 360 26.71 66.74 -26.99
C LEU A 360 25.64 67.21 -26.00
N CYS A 361 26.09 67.67 -24.82
CA CYS A 361 25.22 68.35 -23.87
C CYS A 361 25.34 69.86 -24.11
N PHE A 362 24.32 70.46 -24.71
CA PHE A 362 24.20 71.91 -24.79
C PHE A 362 23.42 72.40 -23.58
N VAL A 363 24.03 73.28 -22.81
CA VAL A 363 23.38 73.96 -21.70
C VAL A 363 23.09 75.38 -22.17
N GLY A 364 21.80 75.69 -22.37
CA GLY A 364 21.36 77.06 -22.60
C GLY A 364 21.39 77.88 -21.31
N PRO A 365 21.11 79.20 -21.35
CA PRO A 365 20.58 79.88 -20.18
C PRO A 365 19.29 79.22 -19.65
#